data_AF-A0A2W0ANV5-F1
#
_entry.id   AF-A0A2W0ANV5-F1
#
_cell.length_a   1.000
_cell.length_b   1.000
_cell.length_c   1.000
_cell.angle_alpha   90.00
_cell.angle_beta   90.00
_cell.angle_gamma   90.00
#
_symmetry.space_group_name_H-M   'P 1'
#
loop_
_entity.id
_entity.type
_entity.pdbx_description
1 polymer ?
#
loop_
_entity_poly.entity_id
_entity_poly.type
_entity_poly.pdbx_seq_one_letter_code
_entity_poly.pdbx_strand_id
1 'polypeptide(L)'
;MLAVHHGLAWPVRWRGHRGGIPSLSTHRSIPIGQFKGTGKVPRNFLRHYYDIHQLLDVEAVQKFIGTPEYLAHKKKRFKSLNLNVAESGAFTIDDEKVRKQFEAEYSKTAPLYYRGQIPLDKILARIQRDLARL
;
A
#
# COMPACT_ATOMS: atom_id res chain seq x y z
N MET A 1 44.60 -20.63 16.79
CA MET A 1 43.17 -20.71 17.16
C MET A 1 42.51 -19.43 16.69
N LEU A 2 41.60 -19.53 15.72
CA LEU A 2 40.90 -18.42 15.06
C LEU A 2 39.81 -17.83 15.97
N ALA A 3 39.64 -16.50 15.93
CA ALA A 3 38.33 -15.84 15.84
C ALA A 3 38.47 -14.34 15.48
N VAL A 4 38.61 -14.09 14.17
CA VAL A 4 38.00 -13.05 13.32
C VAL A 4 37.70 -11.65 13.92
N HIS A 5 38.45 -10.66 13.41
CA HIS A 5 38.11 -9.24 13.35
C HIS A 5 37.05 -8.93 12.27
N HIS A 6 36.21 -7.93 12.56
CA HIS A 6 35.54 -6.94 11.68
C HIS A 6 35.25 -7.26 10.20
N GLY A 7 34.00 -6.97 9.77
CA GLY A 7 33.68 -6.91 8.34
C GLY A 7 32.28 -6.41 8.02
N LEU A 8 32.08 -5.09 8.09
CA LEU A 8 31.05 -4.41 7.30
C LEU A 8 31.33 -4.68 5.81
N ALA A 9 30.39 -5.26 5.09
CA ALA A 9 30.49 -5.42 3.63
C ALA A 9 29.12 -5.26 2.97
N TRP A 10 28.88 -4.06 2.46
CA TRP A 10 28.26 -3.88 1.14
C TRP A 10 29.40 -3.66 0.16
N PRO A 11 29.35 -4.22 -1.06
CA PRO A 11 29.24 -3.31 -2.20
C PRO A 11 28.55 -3.93 -3.44
N VAL A 12 27.61 -3.19 -4.03
CA VAL A 12 27.59 -3.06 -5.50
C VAL A 12 27.42 -1.59 -5.84
N ARG A 13 28.46 -1.06 -6.48
CA ARG A 13 28.62 0.29 -7.00
C ARG A 13 28.30 0.26 -8.48
N TRP A 14 27.42 1.14 -8.95
CA TRP A 14 27.42 1.61 -10.34
C TRP A 14 27.22 3.14 -10.37
N ARG A 15 28.27 3.83 -10.83
CA ARG A 15 28.25 5.20 -11.37
C ARG A 15 27.98 5.08 -12.87
N GLY A 16 27.25 5.93 -13.58
CA GLY A 16 26.55 7.16 -13.30
C GLY A 16 26.26 7.83 -14.65
N HIS A 17 25.16 8.57 -14.80
CA HIS A 17 25.03 9.57 -15.85
C HIS A 17 24.22 10.76 -15.31
N ARG A 18 24.81 11.95 -15.44
CA ARG A 18 24.26 13.24 -15.04
C ARG A 18 23.12 13.61 -15.98
N GLY A 19 21.92 13.75 -15.43
CA GLY A 19 20.82 14.56 -15.94
C GLY A 19 20.09 15.10 -14.72
N GLY A 20 20.01 16.42 -14.56
CA GLY A 20 19.39 17.04 -13.40
C GLY A 20 17.92 16.64 -13.28
N ILE A 21 17.54 16.08 -12.13
CA ILE A 21 16.14 15.80 -11.78
C ILE A 21 15.78 16.76 -10.66
N PRO A 22 14.68 17.52 -10.75
CA PRO A 22 14.27 18.40 -9.66
C PRO A 22 13.96 17.56 -8.43
N SER A 23 14.54 17.99 -7.31
CA SER A 23 14.21 17.53 -5.96
C SER A 23 12.69 17.56 -5.74
N LEU A 24 12.07 16.39 -5.66
CA LEU A 24 10.77 16.24 -5.01
C LEU A 24 10.91 15.32 -3.79
N SER A 25 11.16 16.02 -2.69
CA SER A 25 10.81 15.73 -1.30
C SER A 25 10.09 14.40 -1.02
N THR A 26 10.78 13.63 -0.20
CA THR A 26 10.33 12.56 0.68
C THR A 26 9.00 12.85 1.38
N HIS A 27 7.87 12.46 0.79
CA HIS A 27 6.65 12.11 1.52
C HIS A 27 5.90 11.03 0.73
N ARG A 28 6.00 9.78 1.18
CA ARG A 28 5.18 8.69 0.64
C ARG A 28 3.77 8.85 1.21
N SER A 29 3.06 9.84 0.70
CA SER A 29 1.70 10.19 1.07
C SER A 29 0.76 9.07 0.66
N ILE A 30 -0.22 8.80 1.52
CA ILE A 30 -1.30 7.85 1.31
C ILE A 30 -2.01 8.23 0.00
N PRO A 31 -2.13 7.30 -0.97
CA PRO A 31 -2.30 7.63 -2.39
C PRO A 31 -3.65 8.25 -2.81
N ILE A 32 -4.68 8.26 -1.94
CA ILE A 32 -5.88 9.11 -2.16
C ILE A 32 -5.51 10.60 -2.23
N GLY A 33 -4.47 11.04 -1.52
CA GLY A 33 -4.00 12.42 -1.57
C GLY A 33 -3.55 12.85 -2.98
N GLN A 34 -2.96 11.94 -3.76
CA GLN A 34 -2.54 12.23 -5.15
C GLN A 34 -3.72 12.30 -6.12
N PHE A 35 -4.76 11.46 -5.91
CA PHE A 35 -6.00 11.55 -6.69
C PHE A 35 -6.70 12.90 -6.44
N LYS A 36 -6.80 13.34 -5.17
CA LYS A 36 -7.44 14.61 -4.81
C LYS A 36 -6.82 15.84 -5.49
N GLY A 37 -5.52 15.79 -5.85
CA GLY A 37 -4.85 16.90 -6.54
C GLY A 37 -4.91 16.86 -8.07
N THR A 38 -5.10 15.68 -8.68
CA THR A 38 -4.96 15.51 -10.14
C THR A 38 -6.21 14.99 -10.84
N GLY A 39 -7.18 14.42 -10.10
CA GLY A 39 -8.37 13.76 -10.64
C GLY A 39 -8.08 12.50 -11.47
N LYS A 40 -6.82 12.08 -11.57
CA LYS A 40 -6.38 10.93 -12.35
C LYS A 40 -5.99 9.79 -11.43
N VAL A 41 -6.49 8.60 -11.74
CA VAL A 41 -6.07 7.37 -11.06
C VAL A 41 -4.80 6.85 -11.74
N PRO A 42 -3.66 6.73 -11.01
CA PRO A 42 -2.46 6.15 -11.60
C PRO A 42 -2.68 4.72 -12.07
N ARG A 43 -1.97 4.31 -13.13
CA ARG A 43 -2.06 2.95 -13.66
C ARG A 43 -1.74 1.94 -12.55
N ASN A 44 -2.56 0.88 -12.45
CA ASN A 44 -2.40 -0.21 -11.49
C ASN A 44 -2.52 0.21 -10.01
N PHE A 45 -2.93 1.46 -9.72
CA PHE A 45 -3.11 1.95 -8.35
C PHE A 45 -4.07 1.07 -7.53
N LEU A 46 -5.20 0.71 -8.15
CA LEU A 46 -6.27 -0.02 -7.49
C LEU A 46 -5.92 -1.49 -7.19
N ARG A 47 -4.79 -2.00 -7.72
CA ARG A 47 -4.26 -3.32 -7.38
C ARG A 47 -3.86 -3.43 -5.91
N HIS A 48 -3.46 -2.33 -5.27
CA HIS A 48 -3.14 -2.35 -3.85
C HIS A 48 -4.32 -2.79 -2.97
N TYR A 49 -5.55 -2.42 -3.34
CA TYR A 49 -6.75 -2.87 -2.64
C TYR A 49 -6.93 -4.38 -2.78
N TYR A 50 -6.69 -4.92 -3.98
CA TYR A 50 -6.71 -6.36 -4.22
C TYR A 50 -5.65 -7.10 -3.40
N ASP A 51 -4.40 -6.62 -3.38
CA ASP A 51 -3.32 -7.26 -2.63
C ASP A 51 -3.64 -7.32 -1.13
N ILE A 52 -4.22 -6.24 -0.56
CA ILE A 52 -4.67 -6.22 0.84
C ILE A 52 -5.80 -7.24 1.06
N HIS A 53 -6.79 -7.30 0.17
CA HIS A 53 -7.86 -8.30 0.26
C HIS A 53 -7.29 -9.72 0.29
N GLN A 54 -6.35 -10.06 -0.62
CA GLN A 54 -5.73 -11.39 -0.65
C GLN A 54 -4.97 -11.68 0.65
N LEU A 55 -4.24 -10.70 1.20
CA LEU A 55 -3.54 -10.87 2.48
C LEU A 55 -4.52 -11.10 3.64
N LEU A 56 -5.67 -10.43 3.64
CA LEU A 56 -6.70 -10.60 4.68
C LEU A 56 -7.38 -11.97 4.64
N ASP A 57 -7.27 -12.73 3.56
CA ASP A 57 -7.77 -14.11 3.48
C ASP A 57 -6.74 -15.14 3.98
N VAL A 58 -5.52 -14.71 4.32
CA VAL A 58 -4.48 -15.57 4.89
C VAL A 58 -4.63 -15.67 6.41
N GLU A 59 -4.83 -16.88 6.93
CA GLU A 59 -5.03 -17.12 8.36
C GLU A 59 -3.87 -16.58 9.22
N ALA A 60 -2.62 -16.76 8.79
CA ALA A 60 -1.46 -16.25 9.52
C ALA A 60 -1.46 -14.71 9.61
N VAL A 61 -1.90 -14.01 8.56
CA VAL A 61 -2.07 -12.56 8.58
C VAL A 61 -3.20 -12.18 9.53
N GLN A 62 -4.32 -12.90 9.48
CA GLN A 62 -5.43 -12.70 10.40
C GLN A 62 -5.04 -12.89 11.87
N LYS A 63 -4.17 -13.85 12.18
CA LYS A 63 -3.65 -14.02 13.55
C LYS A 63 -2.65 -12.93 13.96
N PHE A 64 -1.99 -12.30 12.99
CA PHE A 64 -0.94 -11.31 13.22
C PHE A 64 -1.47 -9.87 13.34
N ILE A 65 -2.45 -9.47 12.53
CA ILE A 65 -2.97 -8.10 12.60
C ILE A 65 -3.70 -7.83 13.92
N GLY A 66 -3.51 -6.63 14.46
CA GLY A 66 -4.03 -6.21 15.75
C GLY A 66 -3.23 -6.69 16.97
N THR A 67 -2.17 -7.49 16.81
CA THR A 67 -1.32 -7.89 17.95
C THR A 67 -0.37 -6.77 18.39
N PRO A 68 0.17 -6.82 19.63
CA PRO A 68 1.18 -5.86 20.06
C PRO A 68 2.43 -5.84 19.17
N GLU A 69 2.86 -6.99 18.65
CA GLU A 69 4.01 -7.12 17.75
C GLU A 69 3.75 -6.41 16.43
N TYR A 70 2.53 -6.56 15.89
CA TYR A 70 2.10 -5.87 14.69
C TYR A 70 2.11 -4.34 14.89
N LEU A 71 1.53 -3.86 15.99
CA LEU A 71 1.50 -2.42 16.31
C LEU A 71 2.91 -1.84 16.49
N ALA A 72 3.79 -2.58 17.17
CA ALA A 72 5.20 -2.19 17.34
C ALA A 72 5.94 -2.13 15.99
N HIS A 73 5.72 -3.14 15.13
CA HIS A 73 6.27 -3.15 13.78
C HIS A 73 5.77 -1.95 12.95
N LYS A 74 4.46 -1.68 13.01
CA LYS A 74 3.81 -0.58 12.31
C LYS A 74 4.36 0.78 12.76
N LYS A 75 4.49 1.01 14.07
CA LYS A 75 5.10 2.23 14.64
C LYS A 75 6.55 2.42 14.21
N LYS A 76 7.34 1.34 14.18
CA LYS A 76 8.73 1.37 13.70
C LYS A 76 8.83 1.74 12.23
N ARG A 77 7.92 1.25 11.39
CA ARG A 77 7.91 1.46 9.94
C ARG A 77 7.38 2.83 9.52
N PHE A 78 6.40 3.36 10.24
CA PHE A 78 5.63 4.57 9.89
C PHE A 78 5.72 5.67 10.96
N LYS A 79 6.95 5.97 11.41
CA LYS A 79 7.24 6.81 12.59
C LYS A 79 6.51 8.16 12.69
N SER A 80 6.22 8.80 11.56
CA SER A 80 5.66 10.16 11.50
C SER A 80 4.24 10.22 10.91
N LEU A 81 3.61 9.08 10.64
CA LEU A 81 2.28 9.02 10.05
C LEU A 81 1.26 8.63 11.11
N ASN A 82 0.02 9.07 10.90
CA ASN A 82 -1.10 8.53 11.64
C ASN A 82 -1.21 7.03 11.33
N LEU A 83 -1.10 6.21 12.37
CA LEU A 83 -1.17 4.77 12.25
C LEU A 83 -2.62 4.31 12.13
N ASN A 84 -3.61 5.11 12.51
CA ASN A 84 -5.01 4.76 12.31
C ASN A 84 -5.37 4.90 10.83
N VAL A 85 -5.37 3.78 10.10
CA VAL A 85 -5.66 3.80 8.65
C VAL A 85 -7.14 4.08 8.37
N ALA A 86 -8.04 3.89 9.34
CA ALA A 86 -9.44 4.25 9.21
C ALA A 86 -9.63 5.75 9.03
N GLU A 87 -8.81 6.57 9.71
CA GLU A 87 -8.86 8.02 9.63
C GLU A 87 -8.28 8.59 8.32
N SER A 88 -7.55 7.77 7.55
CA SER A 88 -6.92 8.23 6.31
C SER A 88 -7.89 8.45 5.16
N GLY A 89 -9.12 7.92 5.27
CA GLY A 89 -10.10 7.87 4.17
C GLY A 89 -9.70 6.93 3.02
N ALA A 90 -8.55 6.26 3.09
CA ALA A 90 -8.03 5.39 2.02
C ALA A 90 -9.00 4.27 1.61
N PHE A 91 -9.81 3.78 2.55
CA PHE A 91 -10.72 2.65 2.36
C PHE A 91 -12.20 3.06 2.39
N THR A 92 -12.47 4.36 2.51
CA THR A 92 -13.81 4.92 2.63
C THR A 92 -14.03 5.89 1.47
N ILE A 93 -14.61 5.37 0.39
CA ILE A 93 -14.92 6.13 -0.83
C ILE A 93 -16.41 6.50 -0.79
N ASP A 94 -16.71 7.64 -0.17
CA ASP A 94 -18.09 8.09 0.04
C ASP A 94 -18.68 8.84 -1.16
N ASP A 95 -17.83 9.49 -1.97
CA ASP A 95 -18.26 10.19 -3.18
C ASP A 95 -18.61 9.18 -4.29
N GLU A 96 -19.87 9.18 -4.71
CA GLU A 96 -20.40 8.27 -5.74
C GLU A 96 -19.70 8.45 -7.10
N LYS A 97 -19.34 9.67 -7.48
CA LYS A 97 -18.64 9.95 -8.75
C LYS A 97 -17.24 9.37 -8.71
N VAL A 98 -16.53 9.55 -7.60
CA VAL A 98 -15.20 8.98 -7.38
C VAL A 98 -15.27 7.46 -7.36
N ARG A 99 -16.29 6.89 -6.70
CA ARG A 99 -16.50 5.44 -6.67
C ARG A 99 -16.70 4.86 -8.07
N LYS A 100 -17.59 5.44 -8.88
CA LYS A 100 -17.81 5.01 -10.28
C LYS A 100 -16.55 5.12 -11.13
N GLN A 101 -15.78 6.20 -10.96
CA GLN A 101 -14.50 6.36 -11.65
C GLN A 101 -13.51 5.25 -11.26
N PHE A 102 -13.41 4.93 -9.97
CA PHE A 102 -12.51 3.89 -9.48
C PHE A 102 -12.94 2.51 -9.97
N GLU A 103 -14.23 2.20 -9.97
CA GLU A 103 -14.76 0.95 -10.52
C GLU A 103 -14.45 0.80 -12.02
N ALA A 104 -14.61 1.88 -12.79
CA ALA A 104 -14.30 1.89 -14.22
C ALA A 104 -12.80 1.70 -14.48
N GLU A 105 -11.93 2.42 -13.77
CA GLU A 105 -10.47 2.27 -13.89
C GLU A 105 -9.98 0.91 -13.42
N TYR A 106 -10.60 0.36 -12.38
CA TYR A 106 -10.28 -0.96 -11.89
C TYR A 106 -10.64 -2.03 -12.92
N SER A 107 -11.84 -1.97 -13.49
CA SER A 107 -12.32 -2.95 -14.47
C SER A 107 -11.42 -3.04 -15.71
N LYS A 108 -10.78 -1.94 -16.12
CA LYS A 108 -9.79 -1.95 -17.22
C LYS A 108 -8.57 -2.83 -16.93
N THR A 109 -8.31 -3.14 -15.67
CA THR A 109 -7.20 -4.01 -15.25
C THR A 109 -7.59 -5.49 -15.18
N ALA A 110 -8.84 -5.87 -15.51
CA ALA A 110 -9.31 -7.25 -15.52
C ALA A 110 -8.36 -8.26 -16.22
N PRO A 111 -7.75 -7.95 -17.38
CA PRO A 111 -6.83 -8.89 -18.04
C PRO A 111 -5.57 -9.25 -17.23
N LEU A 112 -5.25 -8.50 -16.17
CA LEU A 112 -4.09 -8.75 -15.31
C LEU A 112 -4.35 -9.83 -14.25
N TYR A 113 -5.60 -10.30 -14.10
CA TYR A 113 -6.00 -11.25 -13.05
C TYR A 113 -6.27 -12.63 -13.62
N TYR A 114 -5.43 -13.60 -13.26
CA TYR A 114 -5.50 -14.98 -13.76
C TYR A 114 -6.81 -15.70 -13.42
N ARG A 115 -7.36 -15.48 -12.21
CA ARG A 115 -8.60 -16.13 -11.73
C ARG A 115 -9.85 -15.27 -11.92
N GLY A 116 -9.77 -14.27 -12.78
CA GLY A 116 -10.77 -13.23 -12.88
C GLY A 116 -10.60 -12.15 -11.80
N GLN A 117 -11.17 -10.99 -12.08
CA GLN A 117 -11.10 -9.83 -11.20
C GLN A 117 -12.27 -9.83 -10.22
N ILE A 118 -11.97 -9.75 -8.93
CA ILE A 118 -12.97 -9.58 -7.88
C ILE A 118 -13.53 -8.16 -7.97
N PRO A 119 -14.85 -7.92 -7.89
CA PRO A 119 -15.41 -6.57 -7.88
C PRO A 119 -14.85 -5.66 -6.77
N LEU A 120 -14.66 -4.37 -7.07
CA LEU A 120 -14.02 -3.40 -6.14
C LEU A 120 -14.82 -3.24 -4.84
N ASP A 121 -16.14 -3.27 -4.90
CA ASP A 121 -17.04 -3.20 -3.75
C ASP A 121 -16.81 -4.38 -2.78
N LYS A 122 -16.61 -5.59 -3.30
CA LYS A 122 -16.30 -6.78 -2.49
C LYS A 122 -14.95 -6.64 -1.81
N ILE A 123 -13.96 -6.11 -2.53
CA ILE A 123 -12.63 -5.83 -1.98
C ILE A 123 -12.72 -4.84 -0.82
N LEU A 124 -13.39 -3.71 -1.02
CA LEU A 124 -13.56 -2.69 0.01
C LEU A 124 -14.35 -3.23 1.20
N ALA A 125 -15.45 -3.96 0.97
CA ALA A 125 -16.24 -4.55 2.04
C ALA A 125 -15.43 -5.55 2.88
N ARG A 126 -14.53 -6.33 2.26
CA ARG A 126 -13.64 -7.23 3.00
C ARG A 126 -12.67 -6.47 3.89
N ILE A 127 -12.06 -5.41 3.37
CA ILE A 127 -11.09 -4.58 4.12
C ILE A 127 -11.78 -3.89 5.30
N GLN A 128 -12.99 -3.38 5.10
CA GLN A 128 -13.76 -2.69 6.15
C GLN A 128 -14.01 -3.56 7.38
N ARG A 129 -14.13 -4.89 7.24
CA ARG A 129 -14.32 -5.81 8.37
C ARG A 129 -13.12 -5.89 9.31
N ASP A 130 -11.91 -5.67 8.80
CA ASP A 130 -10.66 -5.73 9.57
C ASP A 130 -10.03 -4.36 9.80
N LEU A 131 -10.69 -3.26 9.36
CA LEU A 131 -10.10 -1.93 9.34
C LEU A 131 -9.66 -1.43 10.72
N ALA A 132 -10.38 -1.80 11.77
CA ALA A 132 -10.03 -1.45 13.16
C ALA A 132 -8.77 -2.18 13.67
N ARG A 133 -8.39 -3.29 13.04
CA ARG A 133 -7.24 -4.13 13.42
C ARG A 133 -6.00 -3.83 12.58
N LEU A 134 -6.19 -3.18 11.44
CA LEU A 134 -5.13 -2.72 10.55
C LEU A 134 -4.43 -1.49 11.13
#